data_AF-A0A9D2YE68-F1
#
_entry.id   AF-A0A9D2YE68-F1
#
_cell.length_a   1.000
_cell.length_b   1.000
_cell.length_c   1.000
_cell.angle_alpha   90.00
_cell.angle_beta   90.00
_cell.angle_gamma   90.00
#
_symmetry.space_group_name_H-M   'P 1'
#
loop_
_entity.id
_entity.type
_entity.pdbx_description
1 polymer ?
#
loop_
_entity_poly.entity_id
_entity_poly.type
_entity_poly.pdbx_seq_one_letter_code
_entity_poly.pdbx_strand_id
1 'polypeptide(L)'
;MQDSSGASRCLSRTKFIDLACAAVGRGSRVEFGLMFDGTVVAQNPPGHLPCSNHKKEEGSVNWRELCSFLLLELSDKTKKHRFISAPRWKPPRTLTCPHRDAVQRSLQVLYIQNSAQYLSVSKGGLVVLRDRGDMSIVRTHRLQNKTVSPKVLWVTDVVYLQNTQKIAVSFTCREVCFYDILPKQDFNCKYKLKGLRFVPWCLDYWVDPTNPDQAILTIGDIGGQVSALNFTSAQISLFERHYVRTASGSEDIVLWDELVKGKHYCCYVTTHQAHTPDWVRKVRYLGSVQAFLSCSLTPQCSMAIGWRENGSRTLRVTSFATKSGVWDVDYHFGLGLIASAGVDHQVLLWNPCVTSKPVFALFGHSGPVITVTFIQTKPQVFSYSKDKLTKSAILSQVQVLSLWDVSSLQCVQRMTGIFPKTREDTHVNLLFQEEHQRLLLTFDSQLLLLETVKGEGRTSSHKYPVTCVLYNSLLKQVVSSDSGSTVISWVSDTGQMVKRFDHCHGNTAISTMDLDATQTRLFTAGADGQVKVWDFNGHCLLRMNAGMGGAASISQVLLLRSRVLVMGWKRYELGISVAH
;
A
#
# COMPACT_ATOMS: atom_id res chain seq x y z
N MET A 1 38.94 -20.54 17.64
CA MET A 1 40.07 -19.59 17.67
C MET A 1 40.17 -18.91 19.04
N GLN A 2 40.70 -19.63 20.03
CA GLN A 2 41.22 -19.09 21.29
C GLN A 2 42.39 -19.99 21.67
N ASP A 3 43.50 -19.41 22.14
CA ASP A 3 44.50 -20.21 22.86
C ASP A 3 43.91 -20.63 24.22
N SER A 4 44.56 -21.61 24.85
CA SER A 4 44.25 -22.13 26.19
C SER A 4 44.20 -21.07 27.31
N SER A 5 44.50 -19.80 27.00
CA SER A 5 44.48 -18.64 27.88
C SER A 5 43.26 -17.70 27.72
N GLY A 6 42.34 -17.97 26.77
CA GLY A 6 41.08 -17.21 26.63
C GLY A 6 41.17 -15.82 25.97
N ALA A 7 42.37 -15.37 25.56
CA ALA A 7 42.55 -14.08 24.88
C ALA A 7 42.03 -14.09 23.41
N SER A 8 41.43 -12.97 22.98
CA SER A 8 40.92 -12.77 21.62
C SER A 8 42.07 -12.58 20.62
N ARG A 9 42.22 -13.51 19.67
CA ARG A 9 43.25 -13.46 18.62
C ARG A 9 42.80 -12.54 17.47
N CYS A 10 43.63 -11.57 17.10
CA CYS A 10 43.42 -10.75 15.89
C CYS A 10 43.93 -11.51 14.65
N LEU A 11 43.18 -11.45 13.56
CA LEU A 11 43.53 -12.11 12.30
C LEU A 11 43.82 -11.07 11.21
N SER A 12 44.91 -11.26 10.48
CA SER A 12 45.13 -10.55 9.21
C SER A 12 44.17 -11.06 8.14
N ARG A 13 43.88 -10.23 7.14
CA ARG A 13 42.96 -10.54 6.04
C ARG A 13 43.21 -11.89 5.38
N THR A 14 44.47 -12.20 5.05
CA THR A 14 44.86 -13.46 4.41
C THR A 14 44.61 -14.66 5.31
N LYS A 15 45.05 -14.59 6.57
CA LYS A 15 44.81 -15.65 7.58
C LYS A 15 43.31 -15.85 7.84
N PHE A 16 42.53 -14.77 7.89
CA PHE A 16 41.07 -14.87 8.04
C PHE A 16 40.43 -15.61 6.87
N ILE A 17 40.74 -15.22 5.62
CA ILE A 17 40.19 -15.85 4.42
C ILE A 17 40.60 -17.33 4.34
N ASP A 18 41.88 -17.64 4.59
CA ASP A 18 42.37 -19.01 4.53
C ASP A 18 41.71 -19.91 5.58
N LEU A 19 41.59 -19.42 6.83
CA LEU A 19 40.93 -20.16 7.90
C LEU A 19 39.42 -20.29 7.66
N ALA A 20 38.77 -19.23 7.18
CA ALA A 20 37.33 -19.25 6.87
C ALA A 20 37.02 -20.20 5.71
N CYS A 21 37.80 -20.16 4.63
CA CYS A 21 37.66 -21.08 3.50
C CYS A 21 37.92 -22.53 3.89
N ALA A 22 38.97 -22.78 4.70
CA ALA A 22 39.31 -24.11 5.16
C ALA A 22 38.27 -24.69 6.13
N ALA A 23 37.73 -23.85 7.03
CA ALA A 23 36.75 -24.27 8.02
C ALA A 23 35.34 -24.42 7.42
N VAL A 24 34.80 -23.36 6.80
CA VAL A 24 33.39 -23.32 6.38
C VAL A 24 33.13 -24.21 5.16
N GLY A 25 34.13 -24.40 4.29
CA GLY A 25 34.05 -25.29 3.13
C GLY A 25 33.00 -24.89 2.06
N ARG A 26 32.27 -23.79 2.27
CA ARG A 26 31.29 -23.15 1.37
C ARG A 26 31.58 -21.66 1.31
N GLY A 27 31.35 -21.02 0.16
CA GLY A 27 31.64 -19.60 -0.07
C GLY A 27 32.97 -19.35 -0.78
N SER A 28 33.07 -18.23 -1.49
CA SER A 28 34.27 -17.85 -2.24
C SER A 28 35.25 -17.05 -1.39
N ARG A 29 36.55 -17.10 -1.74
CA ARG A 29 37.58 -16.25 -1.13
C ARG A 29 37.23 -14.75 -1.24
N VAL A 30 36.49 -14.37 -2.28
CA VAL A 30 36.02 -12.99 -2.50
C VAL A 30 34.95 -12.61 -1.48
N GLU A 31 33.98 -13.48 -1.21
CA GLU A 31 32.92 -13.23 -0.21
C GLU A 31 33.51 -13.08 1.20
N PHE A 32 34.46 -13.95 1.58
CA PHE A 32 35.14 -13.83 2.87
C PHE A 32 36.04 -12.59 2.94
N GLY A 33 36.64 -12.18 1.82
CA GLY A 33 37.37 -10.92 1.71
C GLY A 33 36.47 -9.71 1.91
N LEU A 34 35.30 -9.67 1.26
CA LEU A 34 34.32 -8.59 1.42
C LEU A 34 33.75 -8.53 2.84
N MET A 35 33.52 -9.68 3.47
CA MET A 35 33.13 -9.74 4.89
C MET A 35 34.20 -9.12 5.79
N PHE A 36 35.48 -9.47 5.56
CA PHE A 36 36.59 -8.87 6.30
C PHE A 36 36.65 -7.35 6.10
N ASP A 37 36.60 -6.90 4.84
CA ASP A 37 36.71 -5.48 4.52
C ASP A 37 35.52 -4.68 5.09
N GLY A 38 34.30 -5.24 5.04
CA GLY A 38 33.11 -4.65 5.65
C GLY A 38 33.23 -4.50 7.17
N THR A 39 33.81 -5.49 7.85
CA THR A 39 34.03 -5.40 9.30
C THR A 39 35.02 -4.30 9.68
N VAL A 40 36.11 -4.13 8.90
CA VAL A 40 37.11 -3.08 9.13
C VAL A 40 36.51 -1.69 8.90
N VAL A 41 35.73 -1.51 7.83
CA VAL A 41 35.09 -0.22 7.48
C VAL A 41 34.05 0.20 8.53
N ALA A 42 33.25 -0.74 9.04
CA ALA A 42 32.22 -0.44 10.03
C ALA A 42 32.78 0.08 11.36
N GLN A 43 34.07 -0.14 11.64
CA GLN A 43 34.73 0.33 12.87
C GLN A 43 35.38 1.71 12.73
N ASN A 44 35.78 2.08 11.51
CA ASN A 44 36.43 3.34 11.21
C ASN A 44 35.61 4.11 10.15
N PRO A 45 34.43 4.65 10.51
CA PRO A 45 33.69 5.51 9.60
C PRO A 45 34.56 6.73 9.24
N PRO A 46 34.54 7.20 7.98
CA PRO A 46 35.36 8.33 7.57
C PRO A 46 34.97 9.57 8.38
N GLY A 47 35.86 10.02 9.28
CA GLY A 47 35.70 11.25 10.06
C GLY A 47 35.94 11.18 11.58
N HIS A 48 36.18 10.01 12.18
CA HIS A 48 36.48 9.91 13.62
C HIS A 48 37.95 9.56 13.90
N LEU A 49 38.62 10.37 14.74
CA LEU A 49 39.95 10.10 15.29
C LEU A 49 39.94 8.88 16.23
N PRO A 50 40.94 7.99 16.18
CA PRO A 50 40.97 6.79 17.01
C PRO A 50 41.33 7.11 18.46
N CYS A 51 40.40 6.88 19.39
CA CYS A 51 40.68 6.85 20.83
C CYS A 51 40.91 5.40 21.29
N SER A 52 42.17 4.98 21.51
CA SER A 52 42.63 4.16 22.66
C SER A 52 44.01 3.51 22.43
N ASN A 53 44.79 3.45 23.52
CA ASN A 53 46.21 3.07 23.62
C ASN A 53 46.50 1.55 23.58
N HIS A 54 46.02 0.83 22.57
CA HIS A 54 46.54 -0.51 22.27
C HIS A 54 47.10 -0.55 20.86
N LYS A 55 48.36 -1.00 20.69
CA LYS A 55 49.00 -1.25 19.39
C LYS A 55 48.14 -2.25 18.60
N LYS A 56 47.20 -1.74 17.82
CA LYS A 56 46.36 -2.49 16.89
C LYS A 56 47.18 -2.63 15.61
N GLU A 57 47.43 -3.86 15.15
CA GLU A 57 47.95 -4.05 13.78
C GLU A 57 46.88 -3.52 12.82
N GLU A 58 47.23 -2.49 12.03
CA GLU A 58 46.37 -1.95 10.98
C GLU A 58 45.87 -3.07 10.08
N GLY A 59 44.56 -3.17 9.89
CA GLY A 59 43.96 -4.20 9.04
C GLY A 59 43.87 -5.60 9.66
N SER A 60 43.69 -5.69 10.98
CA SER A 60 43.35 -6.94 11.68
C SER A 60 41.93 -6.90 12.26
N VAL A 61 41.22 -8.04 12.20
CA VAL A 61 39.85 -8.18 12.74
C VAL A 61 39.85 -9.17 13.88
N ASN A 62 39.19 -8.84 14.97
CA ASN A 62 38.96 -9.76 16.08
C ASN A 62 37.52 -10.30 16.10
N TRP A 63 37.28 -11.35 16.90
CA TRP A 63 35.98 -12.03 16.95
C TRP A 63 34.82 -11.14 17.40
N ARG A 64 35.05 -10.23 18.37
CA ARG A 64 33.99 -9.33 18.83
C ARG A 64 33.57 -8.36 17.73
N GLU A 65 34.55 -7.83 17.00
CA GLU A 65 34.33 -6.88 15.90
C GLU A 65 33.53 -7.52 14.76
N LEU A 66 33.88 -8.76 14.39
CA LEU A 66 33.13 -9.55 13.43
C LEU A 66 31.68 -9.81 13.88
N CYS A 67 31.46 -10.20 15.15
CA CYS A 67 30.12 -10.43 15.68
C CYS A 67 29.25 -9.16 15.67
N SER A 68 29.81 -8.02 16.07
CA SER A 68 29.09 -6.74 16.06
C SER A 68 28.68 -6.33 14.65
N PHE A 69 29.57 -6.48 13.67
CA PHE A 69 29.27 -6.21 12.26
C PHE A 69 28.13 -7.10 11.74
N LEU A 70 28.20 -8.41 12.01
CA LEU A 70 27.17 -9.36 11.59
C LEU A 70 25.80 -9.05 12.23
N LEU A 71 25.77 -8.67 13.50
CA LEU A 71 24.53 -8.28 14.19
C LEU A 71 23.90 -7.02 13.60
N LEU A 72 24.72 -6.02 13.25
CA LEU A 72 24.26 -4.79 12.59
C LEU A 72 23.70 -5.08 11.20
N GLU A 73 24.42 -5.85 10.38
CA GLU A 73 23.95 -6.30 9.07
C GLU A 73 22.62 -7.05 9.14
N LEU A 74 22.48 -7.96 10.12
CA LEU A 74 21.25 -8.71 10.35
C LEU A 74 20.11 -7.81 10.87
N SER A 75 20.41 -6.82 11.73
CA SER A 75 19.44 -5.83 12.20
C SER A 75 18.93 -4.96 11.04
N ASP A 76 19.81 -4.53 10.15
CA ASP A 76 19.42 -3.71 9.00
C ASP A 76 18.69 -4.53 7.94
N LYS A 77 19.09 -5.78 7.72
CA LYS A 77 18.33 -6.74 6.90
C LYS A 77 16.94 -7.00 7.49
N THR A 78 16.80 -7.17 8.81
CA THR A 78 15.49 -7.37 9.45
C THR A 78 14.63 -6.10 9.45
N LYS A 79 15.20 -4.90 9.55
CA LYS A 79 14.48 -3.63 9.36
C LYS A 79 13.99 -3.47 7.91
N LYS A 80 14.83 -3.81 6.93
CA LYS A 80 14.48 -3.86 5.49
C LYS A 80 13.47 -4.95 5.17
N HIS A 81 13.46 -6.05 5.94
CA HIS A 81 12.56 -7.19 5.81
C HIS A 81 11.47 -7.26 6.88
N ARG A 82 11.06 -6.12 7.50
CA ARG A 82 9.76 -6.11 8.20
C ARG A 82 8.73 -6.54 7.16
N PHE A 83 8.23 -7.77 7.30
CA PHE A 83 7.37 -8.42 6.31
C PHE A 83 6.24 -7.48 5.93
N ILE A 84 6.35 -6.89 4.74
CA ILE A 84 5.32 -6.03 4.18
C ILE A 84 4.17 -6.97 3.85
N SER A 85 3.19 -7.06 4.75
CA SER A 85 2.07 -7.97 4.57
C SER A 85 1.17 -7.41 3.47
N ALA A 86 1.26 -7.98 2.27
CA ALA A 86 0.27 -7.74 1.23
C ALA A 86 -1.12 -8.19 1.71
N PRO A 87 -2.19 -7.42 1.46
CA PRO A 87 -3.54 -7.90 1.70
C PRO A 87 -3.81 -9.15 0.86
N ARG A 88 -4.30 -10.20 1.53
CA ARG A 88 -4.83 -11.38 0.83
C ARG A 88 -6.26 -11.08 0.42
N TRP A 89 -6.54 -11.10 -0.87
CA TRP A 89 -7.87 -10.82 -1.40
C TRP A 89 -8.68 -12.10 -1.52
N LYS A 90 -9.97 -12.03 -1.17
CA LYS A 90 -10.96 -13.03 -1.60
C LYS A 90 -11.12 -12.97 -3.12
N PRO A 91 -11.70 -14.01 -3.75
CA PRO A 91 -12.05 -13.95 -5.17
C PRO A 91 -12.87 -12.68 -5.47
N PRO A 92 -12.60 -12.00 -6.60
CA PRO A 92 -13.32 -10.79 -6.98
C PRO A 92 -14.83 -11.05 -7.07
N ARG A 93 -15.62 -10.13 -6.53
CA ARG A 93 -17.07 -10.15 -6.70
C ARG A 93 -17.48 -9.03 -7.66
N THR A 94 -17.89 -9.40 -8.86
CA THR A 94 -18.49 -8.45 -9.81
C THR A 94 -19.96 -8.26 -9.46
N LEU A 95 -20.31 -7.05 -9.04
CA LEU A 95 -21.67 -6.65 -8.72
C LEU A 95 -22.30 -6.01 -9.95
N THR A 96 -23.44 -6.54 -10.37
CA THR A 96 -24.23 -5.95 -11.45
C THR A 96 -24.91 -4.69 -10.95
N CYS A 97 -24.87 -3.65 -11.77
CA CYS A 97 -25.63 -2.43 -11.51
C CYS A 97 -26.84 -2.40 -12.45
N PRO A 98 -28.02 -1.95 -12.00
CA PRO A 98 -29.25 -1.90 -12.81
C PRO A 98 -29.23 -0.77 -13.87
N HIS A 99 -28.12 -0.61 -14.60
CA HIS A 99 -27.92 0.45 -15.58
C HIS A 99 -28.26 -0.05 -17.00
N ARG A 100 -29.45 0.30 -17.49
CA ARG A 100 -29.99 -0.21 -18.76
C ARG A 100 -29.38 0.41 -20.04
N ASP A 101 -28.73 1.58 -19.97
CA ASP A 101 -28.30 2.30 -21.19
C ASP A 101 -26.87 1.99 -21.64
N ALA A 102 -26.72 1.49 -22.87
CA ALA A 102 -25.50 0.90 -23.43
C ALA A 102 -24.34 1.87 -23.74
N VAL A 103 -24.55 3.19 -23.62
CA VAL A 103 -23.66 4.13 -24.33
C VAL A 103 -22.57 4.74 -23.45
N GLN A 104 -22.80 5.21 -22.22
CA GLN A 104 -21.72 5.85 -21.44
C GLN A 104 -22.00 5.72 -19.93
N ARG A 105 -21.18 4.95 -19.20
CA ARG A 105 -21.47 4.56 -17.82
C ARG A 105 -20.31 4.84 -16.87
N SER A 106 -19.88 6.09 -16.66
CA SER A 106 -19.07 6.33 -15.46
C SER A 106 -19.93 6.11 -14.22
N LEU A 107 -19.40 5.35 -13.25
CA LEU A 107 -20.04 5.10 -11.97
C LEU A 107 -19.17 5.74 -10.88
N GLN A 108 -19.74 6.68 -10.12
CA GLN A 108 -19.12 7.18 -8.90
C GLN A 108 -19.62 6.32 -7.73
N VAL A 109 -18.74 5.95 -6.80
CA VAL A 109 -19.12 5.21 -5.59
C VAL A 109 -18.67 5.97 -4.36
N LEU A 110 -19.55 6.09 -3.39
CA LEU A 110 -19.34 6.76 -2.11
C LEU A 110 -19.77 5.83 -0.99
N TYR A 111 -19.08 5.90 0.16
CA TYR A 111 -19.50 5.21 1.37
C TYR A 111 -20.21 6.19 2.30
N ILE A 112 -21.44 5.86 2.68
CA ILE A 112 -22.23 6.61 3.65
C ILE A 112 -22.00 6.00 5.02
N GLN A 113 -21.14 6.63 5.82
CA GLN A 113 -20.76 6.15 7.14
C GLN A 113 -21.97 5.99 8.08
N ASN A 114 -22.85 7.00 8.12
CA ASN A 114 -23.97 7.05 9.06
C ASN A 114 -25.02 5.94 8.85
N SER A 115 -25.31 5.58 7.59
CA SER A 115 -26.29 4.53 7.27
C SER A 115 -25.65 3.19 6.94
N ALA A 116 -24.32 3.10 6.97
CA ALA A 116 -23.57 1.91 6.57
C ALA A 116 -24.01 1.39 5.19
N GLN A 117 -24.04 2.27 4.19
CA GLN A 117 -24.47 1.95 2.83
C GLN A 117 -23.46 2.47 1.80
N TYR A 118 -23.38 1.79 0.66
CA TYR A 118 -22.66 2.32 -0.50
C TYR A 118 -23.65 2.99 -1.44
N LEU A 119 -23.36 4.24 -1.79
CA LEU A 119 -24.08 4.98 -2.81
C LEU A 119 -23.30 4.87 -4.12
N SER A 120 -23.97 4.47 -5.19
CA SER A 120 -23.39 4.53 -6.52
C SER A 120 -24.27 5.37 -7.44
N VAL A 121 -23.65 6.25 -8.23
CA VAL A 121 -24.37 7.15 -9.14
C VAL A 121 -23.82 6.99 -10.54
N SER A 122 -24.70 6.62 -11.47
CA SER A 122 -24.36 6.52 -12.88
C SER A 122 -24.39 7.87 -13.57
N LYS A 123 -23.65 7.99 -14.67
CA LYS A 123 -23.69 9.15 -15.59
C LYS A 123 -25.12 9.59 -15.96
N GLY A 124 -26.06 8.66 -16.12
CA GLY A 124 -27.46 8.95 -16.44
C GLY A 124 -28.33 9.42 -15.26
N GLY A 125 -27.74 9.65 -14.09
CA GLY A 125 -28.45 10.11 -12.89
C GLY A 125 -29.20 9.01 -12.12
N LEU A 126 -28.98 7.73 -12.44
CA LEU A 126 -29.50 6.63 -11.62
C LEU A 126 -28.61 6.45 -10.38
N VAL A 127 -29.21 6.61 -9.22
CA VAL A 127 -28.63 6.43 -7.89
C VAL A 127 -29.04 5.06 -7.36
N VAL A 128 -28.08 4.28 -6.91
CA VAL A 128 -28.28 2.94 -6.34
C VAL A 128 -27.60 2.89 -4.97
N LEU A 129 -28.41 2.67 -3.94
CA LEU A 129 -27.96 2.41 -2.57
C LEU A 129 -27.82 0.90 -2.38
N ARG A 130 -26.66 0.48 -1.87
CA ARG A 130 -26.37 -0.90 -1.53
C ARG A 130 -26.11 -1.04 -0.05
N ASP A 131 -26.56 -2.15 0.53
CA ASP A 131 -26.24 -2.51 1.90
C ASP A 131 -24.73 -2.77 2.02
N ARG A 132 -24.15 -2.45 3.17
CA ARG A 132 -22.73 -2.71 3.42
C ARG A 132 -22.45 -4.20 3.57
N GLY A 133 -23.32 -4.97 4.20
CA GLY A 133 -23.05 -6.38 4.53
C GLY A 133 -22.89 -7.25 3.29
N ASP A 134 -23.99 -7.48 2.59
CA ASP A 134 -24.09 -8.42 1.46
C ASP A 134 -23.87 -7.77 0.09
N MET A 135 -23.84 -6.44 0.04
CA MET A 135 -23.83 -5.62 -1.19
C MET A 135 -25.12 -5.71 -2.02
N SER A 136 -26.23 -6.13 -1.40
CA SER A 136 -27.55 -6.14 -2.03
C SER A 136 -28.03 -4.73 -2.31
N ILE A 137 -28.88 -4.57 -3.32
CA ILE A 137 -29.47 -3.28 -3.68
C ILE A 137 -30.62 -3.01 -2.71
N VAL A 138 -30.47 -1.96 -1.90
CA VAL A 138 -31.49 -1.50 -0.95
C VAL A 138 -32.48 -0.57 -1.63
N ARG A 139 -31.99 0.35 -2.47
CA ARG A 139 -32.83 1.35 -3.15
C ARG A 139 -32.24 1.76 -4.47
N THR A 140 -33.11 2.03 -5.44
CA THR A 140 -32.76 2.64 -6.72
C THR A 140 -33.65 3.86 -6.94
N HIS A 141 -33.05 4.99 -7.30
CA HIS A 141 -33.77 6.23 -7.56
C HIS A 141 -33.13 6.97 -8.74
N ARG A 142 -33.92 7.57 -9.63
CA ARG A 142 -33.39 8.38 -10.73
C ARG A 142 -33.51 9.84 -10.37
N LEU A 143 -32.38 10.54 -10.30
CA LEU A 143 -32.35 11.98 -10.06
C LEU A 143 -33.15 12.69 -11.14
N GLN A 144 -34.09 13.52 -10.70
CA GLN A 144 -34.86 14.38 -11.58
C GLN A 144 -34.27 15.80 -11.53
N ASN A 145 -34.15 16.42 -12.69
CA ASN A 145 -33.95 17.86 -12.80
C ASN A 145 -35.08 18.42 -13.66
N LYS A 146 -35.87 19.33 -13.09
CA LYS A 146 -36.97 19.99 -13.80
C LYS A 146 -36.50 20.91 -14.94
N THR A 147 -35.22 21.29 -14.96
CA THR A 147 -34.67 22.24 -15.94
C THR A 147 -34.27 21.59 -17.27
N VAL A 148 -33.87 20.32 -17.27
CA VAL A 148 -33.38 19.64 -18.47
C VAL A 148 -33.97 18.24 -18.55
N SER A 149 -34.35 17.81 -19.76
CA SER A 149 -34.89 16.47 -19.94
C SER A 149 -33.91 15.38 -19.45
N PRO A 150 -34.38 14.33 -18.76
CA PRO A 150 -33.51 13.27 -18.22
C PRO A 150 -32.69 12.49 -19.25
N LYS A 151 -32.96 12.67 -20.56
CA LYS A 151 -32.23 12.03 -21.66
C LYS A 151 -30.92 12.75 -21.99
N VAL A 152 -30.81 14.05 -21.69
CA VAL A 152 -29.68 14.90 -22.06
C VAL A 152 -28.86 15.35 -20.84
N LEU A 153 -29.43 15.19 -19.64
CA LEU A 153 -28.76 15.51 -18.38
C LEU A 153 -27.77 14.42 -17.98
N TRP A 154 -26.48 14.75 -17.91
CA TRP A 154 -25.45 13.84 -17.41
C TRP A 154 -24.87 14.33 -16.10
N VAL A 155 -24.74 13.41 -15.15
CA VAL A 155 -23.99 13.60 -13.91
C VAL A 155 -22.50 13.58 -14.24
N THR A 156 -21.77 14.59 -13.78
CA THR A 156 -20.32 14.67 -13.91
C THR A 156 -19.61 14.10 -12.69
N ASP A 157 -20.08 14.45 -11.48
CA ASP A 157 -19.53 13.96 -10.21
C ASP A 157 -20.58 14.03 -9.08
N VAL A 158 -20.30 13.33 -7.98
CA VAL A 158 -21.12 13.34 -6.76
C VAL A 158 -20.23 13.22 -5.53
N VAL A 159 -20.59 13.96 -4.48
CA VAL A 159 -19.93 13.89 -3.16
C VAL A 159 -20.97 13.83 -2.05
N TYR A 160 -20.63 13.09 -0.98
CA TYR A 160 -21.48 12.94 0.20
C TYR A 160 -21.13 14.00 1.25
N LEU A 161 -22.14 14.74 1.71
CA LEU A 161 -22.01 15.74 2.76
C LEU A 161 -22.38 15.10 4.10
N GLN A 162 -21.37 14.53 4.76
CA GLN A 162 -21.53 13.66 5.94
C GLN A 162 -22.19 14.34 7.15
N ASN A 163 -21.91 15.62 7.36
CA ASN A 163 -22.48 16.44 8.44
C ASN A 163 -23.93 16.88 8.19
N THR A 164 -24.40 16.91 6.94
CA THR A 164 -25.75 17.40 6.59
C THR A 164 -26.67 16.33 5.99
N GLN A 165 -26.16 15.10 5.87
CA GLN A 165 -26.85 13.94 5.26
C GLN A 165 -27.40 14.22 3.85
N LYS A 166 -26.63 14.96 3.06
CA LYS A 166 -26.96 15.33 1.67
C LYS A 166 -25.94 14.75 0.71
N ILE A 167 -26.28 14.72 -0.58
CA ILE A 167 -25.31 14.64 -1.66
C ILE A 167 -25.34 15.91 -2.49
N ALA A 168 -24.17 16.37 -2.90
CA ALA A 168 -24.03 17.33 -3.97
C ALA A 168 -23.75 16.58 -5.26
N VAL A 169 -24.51 16.88 -6.31
CA VAL A 169 -24.40 16.25 -7.63
C VAL A 169 -24.18 17.34 -8.66
N SER A 170 -23.09 17.25 -9.41
CA SER A 170 -22.79 18.17 -10.51
C SER A 170 -23.30 17.63 -11.85
N PHE A 171 -23.74 18.53 -12.71
CA PHE A 171 -24.33 18.19 -14.00
C PHE A 171 -23.69 18.95 -15.17
N THR A 172 -23.79 18.37 -16.37
CA THR A 172 -23.37 19.00 -17.63
C THR A 172 -24.13 20.27 -17.98
N CYS A 173 -25.27 20.55 -17.33
CA CYS A 173 -26.04 21.78 -17.52
C CYS A 173 -25.49 23.00 -16.75
N ARG A 174 -24.27 22.93 -16.20
CA ARG A 174 -23.64 24.01 -15.40
C ARG A 174 -24.39 24.27 -14.09
N GLU A 175 -24.86 23.20 -13.47
CA GLU A 175 -25.59 23.24 -12.20
C GLU A 175 -24.99 22.24 -11.20
N VAL A 176 -25.08 22.58 -9.92
CA VAL A 176 -24.84 21.65 -8.80
C VAL A 176 -26.11 21.59 -7.96
N CYS A 177 -26.67 20.40 -7.80
CA CYS A 177 -27.89 20.18 -7.02
C CYS A 177 -27.57 19.43 -5.73
N PHE A 178 -28.26 19.80 -4.66
CA PHE A 178 -28.12 19.19 -3.35
C PHE A 178 -29.38 18.38 -3.04
N TYR A 179 -29.22 17.07 -2.84
CA TYR A 179 -30.32 16.15 -2.54
C TYR A 179 -30.20 15.63 -1.11
N ASP A 180 -31.32 15.55 -0.39
CA ASP A 180 -31.35 14.90 0.91
C ASP A 180 -31.29 13.38 0.75
N ILE A 181 -30.50 12.73 1.62
CA ILE A 181 -30.43 11.28 1.74
C ILE A 181 -31.02 10.88 3.08
N LEU A 182 -32.34 10.92 3.16
CA LEU A 182 -33.05 10.45 4.35
C LEU A 182 -33.51 9.01 4.15
N PRO A 183 -33.32 8.11 5.15
CA PRO A 183 -33.63 6.68 5.03
C PRO A 183 -35.08 6.36 4.64
N LYS A 184 -36.02 7.31 4.78
CA LYS A 184 -37.46 7.08 4.53
C LYS A 184 -38.08 8.04 3.50
N GLN A 185 -37.31 8.95 2.91
CA GLN A 185 -37.81 9.88 1.89
C GLN A 185 -37.15 9.65 0.54
N ASP A 186 -37.83 10.08 -0.52
CA ASP A 186 -37.25 10.20 -1.86
C ASP A 186 -36.11 11.22 -1.88
N PHE A 187 -35.19 11.09 -2.83
CA PHE A 187 -34.08 12.04 -3.04
C PHE A 187 -34.65 13.38 -3.50
N ASN A 188 -35.10 14.19 -2.54
CA ASN A 188 -35.67 15.49 -2.80
C ASN A 188 -34.54 16.50 -3.02
N CYS A 189 -34.57 17.17 -4.17
CA CYS A 189 -33.66 18.28 -4.44
C CYS A 189 -34.03 19.45 -3.52
N LYS A 190 -33.11 19.83 -2.64
CA LYS A 190 -33.28 20.96 -1.71
C LYS A 190 -32.76 22.26 -2.30
N TYR A 191 -31.54 22.23 -2.83
CA TYR A 191 -30.87 23.41 -3.37
C TYR A 191 -30.43 23.17 -4.81
N LYS A 192 -30.56 24.19 -5.65
CA LYS A 192 -30.03 24.21 -7.01
C LYS A 192 -29.13 25.41 -7.20
N LEU A 193 -27.82 25.15 -7.29
CA LEU A 193 -26.83 26.16 -7.62
C LEU A 193 -26.77 26.35 -9.14
N LYS A 194 -27.13 27.55 -9.61
CA LYS A 194 -27.16 27.93 -11.03
C LYS A 194 -26.23 29.10 -11.33
N GLY A 195 -25.93 29.32 -12.61
CA GLY A 195 -25.13 30.45 -13.06
C GLY A 195 -23.61 30.20 -13.02
N LEU A 196 -23.19 28.93 -12.96
CA LEU A 196 -21.78 28.57 -13.15
C LEU A 196 -21.37 28.88 -14.59
N ARG A 197 -20.18 29.48 -14.75
CA ARG A 197 -19.64 29.87 -16.06
C ARG A 197 -19.35 28.64 -16.93
N PHE A 198 -18.71 27.64 -16.34
CA PHE A 198 -18.32 26.38 -16.98
C PHE A 198 -18.97 25.19 -16.29
N VAL A 199 -18.90 24.02 -16.96
CA VAL A 199 -19.44 22.78 -16.42
C VAL A 199 -18.60 22.31 -15.23
N PRO A 200 -19.19 22.11 -14.03
CA PRO A 200 -18.49 21.49 -12.91
C PRO A 200 -18.16 20.03 -13.27
N TRP A 201 -16.89 19.67 -13.26
CA TRP A 201 -16.38 18.37 -13.70
C TRP A 201 -16.08 17.42 -12.55
N CYS A 202 -15.46 17.92 -11.48
CA CYS A 202 -15.10 17.13 -10.30
C CYS A 202 -15.41 17.90 -9.01
N LEU A 203 -15.78 17.17 -7.96
CA LEU A 203 -16.18 17.67 -6.66
C LEU A 203 -15.35 17.00 -5.55
N ASP A 204 -15.12 17.73 -4.46
CA ASP A 204 -14.63 17.17 -3.20
C ASP A 204 -15.30 17.88 -2.02
N TYR A 205 -15.58 17.14 -0.95
CA TYR A 205 -16.21 17.70 0.24
C TYR A 205 -15.40 17.36 1.48
N TRP A 206 -15.03 18.40 2.22
CA TRP A 206 -14.33 18.28 3.49
C TRP A 206 -15.14 18.91 4.61
N VAL A 207 -15.12 18.28 5.78
CA VAL A 207 -15.72 18.79 7.02
C VAL A 207 -14.63 18.86 8.06
N ASP A 208 -14.61 19.94 8.83
CA ASP A 208 -13.70 20.06 9.96
C ASP A 208 -14.04 19.01 11.03
N PRO A 209 -13.09 18.14 11.42
CA PRO A 209 -13.32 17.13 12.46
C PRO A 209 -13.69 17.71 13.82
N THR A 210 -13.30 18.96 14.09
CA THR A 210 -13.54 19.66 15.36
C THR A 210 -14.79 20.53 15.34
N ASN A 211 -15.17 21.06 14.16
CA ASN A 211 -16.32 21.94 14.01
C ASN A 211 -17.14 21.58 12.75
N PRO A 212 -18.19 20.75 12.88
CA PRO A 212 -18.96 20.29 11.72
C PRO A 212 -19.75 21.39 10.98
N ASP A 213 -19.86 22.61 11.51
CA ASP A 213 -20.40 23.76 10.78
C ASP A 213 -19.42 24.31 9.74
N GLN A 214 -18.12 24.12 9.96
CA GLN A 214 -17.08 24.50 9.02
C GLN A 214 -16.88 23.36 8.02
N ALA A 215 -17.29 23.60 6.79
CA ALA A 215 -17.17 22.63 5.72
C ALA A 215 -16.88 23.29 4.39
N ILE A 216 -16.25 22.56 3.48
CA ILE A 216 -15.76 23.09 2.21
C ILE A 216 -16.16 22.16 1.10
N LEU A 217 -16.94 22.67 0.14
CA LEU A 217 -17.23 22.00 -1.13
C LEU A 217 -16.33 22.60 -2.22
N THR A 218 -15.37 21.83 -2.69
CA THR A 218 -14.46 22.22 -3.78
C THR A 218 -15.01 21.73 -5.11
N ILE A 219 -14.92 22.56 -6.14
CA ILE A 219 -15.46 22.37 -7.47
C ILE A 219 -14.35 22.67 -8.49
N GLY A 220 -14.00 21.70 -9.31
CA GLY A 220 -13.16 21.91 -10.50
C GLY A 220 -14.03 21.93 -11.75
N ASP A 221 -13.80 22.87 -12.65
CA ASP A 221 -14.57 23.00 -13.89
C ASP A 221 -13.76 22.73 -15.17
N ILE A 222 -14.46 22.64 -16.30
CA ILE A 222 -13.85 22.43 -17.62
C ILE A 222 -13.12 23.67 -18.17
N GLY A 223 -13.21 24.83 -17.52
CA GLY A 223 -12.48 26.06 -17.90
C GLY A 223 -11.14 26.22 -17.17
N GLY A 224 -10.78 25.26 -16.32
CA GLY A 224 -9.54 25.26 -15.54
C GLY A 224 -9.61 26.07 -14.26
N GLN A 225 -10.82 26.47 -13.85
CA GLN A 225 -11.05 27.17 -12.59
C GLN A 225 -11.37 26.15 -11.49
N VAL A 226 -10.74 26.38 -10.34
CA VAL A 226 -11.07 25.71 -9.08
C VAL A 226 -11.79 26.73 -8.21
N SER A 227 -12.99 26.36 -7.76
CA SER A 227 -13.82 27.17 -6.88
C SER A 227 -14.15 26.39 -5.62
N ALA A 228 -14.24 27.06 -4.49
CA ALA A 228 -14.61 26.45 -3.23
C ALA A 228 -15.71 27.25 -2.54
N LEU A 229 -16.75 26.54 -2.11
CA LEU A 229 -17.81 27.03 -1.24
C LEU A 229 -17.43 26.70 0.20
N ASN A 230 -17.04 27.72 0.94
CA ASN A 230 -16.67 27.62 2.35
C ASN A 230 -17.91 27.90 3.19
N PHE A 231 -18.50 26.86 3.77
CA PHE A 231 -19.64 26.94 4.67
C PHE A 231 -19.19 27.27 6.09
N THR A 232 -19.87 28.22 6.72
CA THR A 232 -19.62 28.66 8.10
C THR A 232 -20.68 28.16 9.08
N SER A 233 -21.81 27.67 8.59
CA SER A 233 -22.95 27.18 9.38
C SER A 233 -23.62 25.98 8.72
N ALA A 234 -22.81 25.02 8.26
CA ALA A 234 -23.27 23.92 7.43
C ALA A 234 -24.38 23.07 8.07
N GLN A 235 -24.38 22.89 9.40
CA GLN A 235 -25.41 22.10 10.08
C GLN A 235 -26.75 22.81 10.17
N ILE A 236 -26.72 24.14 10.24
CA ILE A 236 -27.93 24.98 10.30
C ILE A 236 -28.53 25.11 8.90
N SER A 237 -27.74 25.59 7.94
CA SER A 237 -28.16 25.76 6.56
C SER A 237 -26.97 25.94 5.62
N LEU A 238 -26.96 25.21 4.50
CA LEU A 238 -25.96 25.42 3.45
C LEU A 238 -26.14 26.77 2.73
N PHE A 239 -27.39 27.20 2.54
CA PHE A 239 -27.75 28.44 1.88
C PHE A 239 -28.94 29.11 2.57
N GLU A 240 -28.86 30.44 2.71
CA GLU A 240 -29.97 31.27 3.17
C GLU A 240 -31.13 31.33 2.17
N ARG A 241 -32.34 31.40 2.74
CA ARG A 241 -33.59 31.51 1.98
C ARG A 241 -33.99 32.97 1.82
N HIS A 242 -33.79 33.51 0.63
CA HIS A 242 -34.13 34.90 0.31
C HIS A 242 -35.58 35.07 -0.19
N TYR A 243 -36.33 33.99 -0.41
CA TYR A 243 -37.69 34.02 -0.96
C TYR A 243 -38.71 33.37 -0.02
N VAL A 244 -39.86 34.03 0.14
CA VAL A 244 -41.02 33.53 0.90
C VAL A 244 -41.68 32.38 0.13
N ARG A 245 -42.02 31.29 0.83
CA ARG A 245 -42.68 30.10 0.27
C ARG A 245 -43.99 30.46 -0.45
N THR A 246 -44.06 30.21 -1.75
CA THR A 246 -45.31 29.85 -2.42
C THR A 246 -45.30 28.33 -2.62
N ALA A 247 -46.11 27.62 -1.83
CA ALA A 247 -46.29 26.17 -1.79
C ALA A 247 -45.16 25.32 -1.17
N SER A 248 -45.59 24.31 -0.41
CA SER A 248 -44.76 23.27 0.20
C SER A 248 -44.15 22.36 -0.87
N GLY A 249 -42.87 22.56 -1.20
CA GLY A 249 -42.13 21.67 -2.10
C GLY A 249 -41.31 22.34 -3.19
N SER A 250 -41.17 23.67 -3.18
CA SER A 250 -40.27 24.36 -4.11
C SER A 250 -38.80 24.10 -3.77
N GLU A 251 -38.00 23.91 -4.82
CA GLU A 251 -36.54 23.78 -4.74
C GLU A 251 -35.95 25.18 -4.53
N ASP A 252 -35.01 25.34 -3.59
CA ASP A 252 -34.36 26.63 -3.32
C ASP A 252 -33.30 26.89 -4.42
N ILE A 253 -33.54 27.87 -5.28
CA ILE A 253 -32.59 28.26 -6.34
C ILE A 253 -31.57 29.25 -5.74
N VAL A 254 -30.30 28.93 -5.90
CA VAL A 254 -29.17 29.75 -5.46
C VAL A 254 -28.37 30.17 -6.69
N LEU A 255 -28.14 31.47 -6.86
CA LEU A 255 -27.38 31.99 -7.98
C LEU A 255 -25.91 32.16 -7.61
N TRP A 256 -25.01 31.66 -8.47
CA TRP A 256 -23.56 31.74 -8.27
C TRP A 256 -23.08 33.18 -8.05
N ASP A 257 -23.61 34.13 -8.83
CA ASP A 257 -23.29 35.56 -8.74
C ASP A 257 -23.61 36.14 -7.35
N GLU A 258 -24.65 35.63 -6.68
CA GLU A 258 -25.03 36.07 -5.32
C GLU A 258 -24.05 35.58 -4.26
N LEU A 259 -23.53 34.36 -4.43
CA LEU A 259 -22.50 33.82 -3.56
C LEU A 259 -21.17 34.57 -3.73
N VAL A 260 -20.80 34.89 -4.96
CA VAL A 260 -19.58 35.67 -5.25
C VAL A 260 -19.68 37.09 -4.68
N LYS A 261 -20.86 37.72 -4.76
CA LYS A 261 -21.14 39.03 -4.16
C LYS A 261 -21.26 38.99 -2.63
N GLY A 262 -21.24 37.81 -2.02
CA GLY A 262 -21.31 37.65 -0.56
C GLY A 262 -22.67 37.97 0.03
N LYS A 263 -23.76 37.72 -0.72
CA LYS A 263 -25.14 37.93 -0.21
C LYS A 263 -25.58 36.91 0.83
N HIS A 264 -24.86 35.79 0.95
CA HIS A 264 -25.12 34.75 1.94
C HIS A 264 -24.08 34.85 3.06
N TYR A 265 -24.53 34.87 4.32
CA TYR A 265 -23.65 34.89 5.49
C TYR A 265 -23.21 33.48 5.91
N CYS A 266 -24.00 32.47 5.59
CA CYS A 266 -23.70 31.06 5.87
C CYS A 266 -22.59 30.44 5.01
N CYS A 267 -22.13 31.13 3.97
CA CYS A 267 -21.02 30.67 3.13
C CYS A 267 -20.33 31.80 2.35
N TYR A 268 -19.12 31.54 1.87
CA TYR A 268 -18.42 32.42 0.94
C TYR A 268 -17.60 31.65 -0.08
N VAL A 269 -17.31 32.29 -1.21
CA VAL A 269 -16.60 31.69 -2.34
C VAL A 269 -15.13 32.09 -2.32
N THR A 270 -14.24 31.14 -2.58
CA THR A 270 -12.83 31.38 -2.93
C THR A 270 -12.53 30.68 -4.25
N THR A 271 -11.78 31.32 -5.16
CA THR A 271 -11.48 30.73 -6.48
C THR A 271 -10.03 30.97 -6.90
N HIS A 272 -9.52 30.11 -7.77
CA HIS A 272 -8.28 30.35 -8.52
C HIS A 272 -8.36 29.70 -9.91
N GLN A 273 -7.55 30.20 -10.85
CA GLN A 273 -7.52 29.74 -12.24
C GLN A 273 -6.14 29.15 -12.57
N ALA A 274 -5.85 27.98 -12.01
CA ALA A 274 -4.52 27.36 -12.17
C ALA A 274 -4.34 26.59 -13.48
N HIS A 275 -5.43 26.11 -14.08
CA HIS A 275 -5.37 25.15 -15.19
C HIS A 275 -5.93 25.71 -16.50
N THR A 276 -6.30 26.99 -16.57
CA THR A 276 -6.88 27.59 -17.78
C THR A 276 -5.89 27.50 -18.97
N PRO A 277 -6.34 27.07 -20.16
CA PRO A 277 -7.72 26.80 -20.58
C PRO A 277 -8.20 25.33 -20.45
N ASP A 278 -7.41 24.45 -19.85
CA ASP A 278 -7.70 23.02 -19.76
C ASP A 278 -8.59 22.65 -18.58
N TRP A 279 -9.14 21.43 -18.63
CA TRP A 279 -10.10 20.97 -17.64
C TRP A 279 -9.41 20.62 -16.33
N VAL A 280 -10.06 20.94 -15.20
CA VAL A 280 -9.67 20.37 -13.90
C VAL A 280 -10.15 18.92 -13.85
N ARG A 281 -9.22 17.97 -13.65
CA ARG A 281 -9.49 16.52 -13.65
C ARG A 281 -9.91 16.00 -12.28
N LYS A 282 -9.24 16.47 -11.23
CA LYS A 282 -9.51 16.12 -9.84
C LYS A 282 -9.28 17.34 -8.96
N VAL A 283 -10.09 17.46 -7.91
CA VAL A 283 -9.89 18.40 -6.81
C VAL A 283 -9.92 17.66 -5.49
N ARG A 284 -9.17 18.13 -4.49
CA ARG A 284 -9.25 17.70 -3.08
C ARG A 284 -8.95 18.86 -2.14
N TYR A 285 -9.64 18.93 -1.00
CA TYR A 285 -9.25 19.85 0.07
C TYR A 285 -8.39 19.14 1.12
N LEU A 286 -7.21 19.70 1.39
CA LEU A 286 -6.22 19.16 2.31
C LEU A 286 -6.34 19.84 3.67
N GLY A 287 -7.17 19.30 4.56
CA GLY A 287 -7.44 19.91 5.88
C GLY A 287 -6.20 20.12 6.75
N SER A 288 -5.21 19.22 6.70
CA SER A 288 -3.99 19.31 7.52
C SER A 288 -3.08 20.49 7.16
N VAL A 289 -3.15 20.97 5.92
CA VAL A 289 -2.33 22.08 5.40
C VAL A 289 -3.18 23.25 4.90
N GLN A 290 -4.50 23.18 5.07
CA GLN A 290 -5.49 24.16 4.62
C GLN A 290 -5.29 24.60 3.17
N ALA A 291 -5.29 23.65 2.24
CA ALA A 291 -5.02 23.94 0.83
C ALA A 291 -5.93 23.18 -0.13
N PHE A 292 -6.15 23.77 -1.32
CA PHE A 292 -6.90 23.18 -2.42
C PHE A 292 -5.94 22.49 -3.39
N LEU A 293 -5.96 21.17 -3.44
CA LEU A 293 -5.21 20.38 -4.40
C LEU A 293 -6.04 20.17 -5.67
N SER A 294 -5.43 20.35 -6.83
CA SER A 294 -6.07 20.17 -8.13
C SER A 294 -5.10 19.62 -9.17
N CYS A 295 -5.61 18.91 -10.18
CA CYS A 295 -4.79 18.41 -11.28
C CYS A 295 -5.45 18.56 -12.66
N SER A 296 -4.62 18.57 -13.69
CA SER A 296 -5.01 18.66 -15.10
C SER A 296 -4.04 17.88 -16.00
N LEU A 297 -4.43 17.71 -17.26
CA LEU A 297 -3.60 17.07 -18.28
C LEU A 297 -2.62 18.04 -18.94
N THR A 298 -2.66 19.32 -18.60
CA THR A 298 -1.72 20.32 -19.07
C THR A 298 -0.32 20.05 -18.52
N PRO A 299 0.72 19.82 -19.34
CA PRO A 299 2.08 19.61 -18.84
C PRO A 299 2.62 20.82 -18.06
N GLN A 300 2.25 22.04 -18.45
CA GLN A 300 2.74 23.28 -17.84
C GLN A 300 2.19 23.52 -16.42
N CYS A 301 0.96 23.06 -16.16
CA CYS A 301 0.28 23.15 -14.87
C CYS A 301 -0.47 21.85 -14.60
N SER A 302 0.28 20.74 -14.46
CA SER A 302 -0.31 19.40 -14.31
C SER A 302 -0.94 19.19 -12.95
N MET A 303 -0.42 19.87 -11.92
CA MET A 303 -0.98 19.90 -10.59
C MET A 303 -0.82 21.30 -10.00
N ALA A 304 -1.77 21.72 -9.18
CA ALA A 304 -1.73 23.01 -8.52
C ALA A 304 -2.26 22.92 -7.08
N ILE A 305 -1.66 23.71 -6.20
CA ILE A 305 -2.07 23.87 -4.82
C ILE A 305 -2.46 25.34 -4.60
N GLY A 306 -3.73 25.58 -4.29
CA GLY A 306 -4.23 26.86 -3.81
C GLY A 306 -4.12 26.92 -2.29
N TRP A 307 -3.13 27.64 -1.77
CA TRP A 307 -2.92 27.84 -0.35
C TRP A 307 -3.92 28.86 0.19
N ARG A 308 -4.62 28.49 1.26
CA ARG A 308 -5.48 29.42 1.99
C ARG A 308 -4.63 30.18 3.00
N GLU A 309 -4.71 31.50 2.96
CA GLU A 309 -4.10 32.37 3.96
C GLU A 309 -5.14 32.74 5.02
N ASN A 310 -4.73 32.72 6.29
CA ASN A 310 -5.62 33.05 7.40
C ASN A 310 -6.16 34.48 7.25
N GLY A 311 -7.48 34.61 7.30
CA GLY A 311 -8.16 35.91 7.20
C GLY A 311 -8.31 36.47 5.78
N SER A 312 -7.72 35.83 4.76
CA SER A 312 -7.89 36.27 3.37
C SER A 312 -8.83 35.36 2.58
N ARG A 313 -9.57 35.96 1.63
CA ARG A 313 -10.33 35.24 0.60
C ARG A 313 -9.48 34.94 -0.65
N THR A 314 -8.29 35.52 -0.75
CA THR A 314 -7.36 35.26 -1.85
C THR A 314 -6.58 33.98 -1.59
N LEU A 315 -6.31 33.23 -2.65
CA LEU A 315 -5.52 32.02 -2.60
C LEU A 315 -4.17 32.26 -3.26
N ARG A 316 -3.10 31.88 -2.57
CA ARG A 316 -1.77 31.83 -3.20
C ARG A 316 -1.66 30.51 -3.97
N VAL A 317 -1.42 30.56 -5.27
CA VAL A 317 -1.36 29.35 -6.10
C VAL A 317 0.09 28.92 -6.31
N THR A 318 0.35 27.63 -6.16
CA THR A 318 1.62 26.98 -6.48
C THR A 318 1.38 25.92 -7.53
N SER A 319 2.07 25.99 -8.68
CA SER A 319 1.93 25.03 -9.78
C SER A 319 3.09 24.04 -9.82
N PHE A 320 2.78 22.85 -10.34
CA PHE A 320 3.68 21.72 -10.53
C PHE A 320 3.54 21.24 -11.96
N ALA A 321 4.66 21.00 -12.62
CA ALA A 321 4.71 20.52 -13.99
C ALA A 321 5.15 19.06 -14.02
N THR A 322 4.42 18.23 -14.76
CA THR A 322 4.84 16.87 -15.14
C THR A 322 5.05 16.81 -16.65
N LYS A 323 5.64 15.72 -17.15
CA LYS A 323 5.97 15.64 -18.59
C LYS A 323 4.72 15.54 -19.45
N SER A 324 3.70 14.83 -18.97
CA SER A 324 2.54 14.46 -19.78
C SER A 324 1.19 14.66 -19.08
N GLY A 325 1.14 15.48 -18.03
CA GLY A 325 -0.09 15.76 -17.28
C GLY A 325 -0.47 14.68 -16.25
N VAL A 326 -1.52 14.96 -15.47
CA VAL A 326 -1.96 14.14 -14.34
C VAL A 326 -3.47 13.87 -14.42
N TRP A 327 -3.84 12.60 -14.33
CA TRP A 327 -5.24 12.13 -14.34
C TRP A 327 -5.90 12.22 -12.97
N ASP A 328 -5.16 11.85 -11.93
CA ASP A 328 -5.70 11.71 -10.57
C ASP A 328 -4.60 12.02 -9.54
N VAL A 329 -5.02 12.50 -8.37
CA VAL A 329 -4.14 12.86 -7.27
C VAL A 329 -4.74 12.46 -5.94
N ASP A 330 -3.86 12.07 -5.01
CA ASP A 330 -4.26 11.81 -3.63
C ASP A 330 -3.20 12.32 -2.64
N TYR A 331 -3.59 12.53 -1.38
CA TYR A 331 -2.72 13.06 -0.33
C TYR A 331 -2.72 12.17 0.91
N HIS A 332 -1.54 11.90 1.45
CA HIS A 332 -1.39 11.17 2.69
C HIS A 332 -1.06 12.13 3.83
N PHE A 333 -1.98 12.30 4.80
CA PHE A 333 -1.80 13.30 5.87
C PHE A 333 -0.64 12.98 6.81
N GLY A 334 -0.43 11.70 7.15
CA GLY A 334 0.68 11.29 8.04
C GLY A 334 2.07 11.40 7.43
N LEU A 335 2.21 11.23 6.11
CA LEU A 335 3.49 11.35 5.40
C LEU A 335 3.73 12.76 4.84
N GLY A 336 2.70 13.58 4.69
CA GLY A 336 2.80 14.89 4.04
C GLY A 336 3.16 14.79 2.56
N LEU A 337 2.74 13.71 1.88
CA LEU A 337 3.07 13.45 0.48
C LEU A 337 1.82 13.46 -0.40
N ILE A 338 1.96 13.97 -1.61
CA ILE A 338 0.96 13.90 -2.68
C ILE A 338 1.40 12.81 -3.66
N ALA A 339 0.50 11.91 -4.01
CA ALA A 339 0.71 10.96 -5.10
C ALA A 339 -0.04 11.43 -6.35
N SER A 340 0.62 11.41 -7.50
CA SER A 340 0.01 11.73 -8.79
C SER A 340 0.05 10.53 -9.72
N ALA A 341 -1.09 10.22 -10.33
CA ALA A 341 -1.24 9.26 -11.42
C ALA A 341 -1.29 10.02 -12.75
N GLY A 342 -0.33 9.74 -13.64
CA GLY A 342 -0.19 10.46 -14.90
C GLY A 342 0.05 9.56 -16.10
N VAL A 343 0.16 10.20 -17.27
CA VAL A 343 0.46 9.53 -18.55
C VAL A 343 1.89 8.95 -18.56
N ASP A 344 2.76 9.42 -17.65
CA ASP A 344 4.19 9.07 -17.55
C ASP A 344 4.49 7.64 -17.04
N HIS A 345 3.49 6.75 -17.02
CA HIS A 345 3.59 5.34 -16.58
C HIS A 345 4.05 5.11 -15.14
N GLN A 346 4.17 6.19 -14.37
CA GLN A 346 4.75 6.22 -13.04
C GLN A 346 3.78 6.85 -12.07
N VAL A 347 3.86 6.41 -10.81
CA VAL A 347 3.25 7.15 -9.71
C VAL A 347 4.34 8.05 -9.12
N LEU A 348 4.16 9.36 -9.21
CA LEU A 348 5.12 10.33 -8.67
C LEU A 348 4.65 10.77 -7.29
N LEU A 349 5.57 10.86 -6.33
CA LEU A 349 5.33 11.32 -4.97
C LEU A 349 5.96 12.69 -4.77
N TRP A 350 5.19 13.66 -4.32
CA TRP A 350 5.56 15.07 -4.20
C TRP A 350 5.49 15.55 -2.76
N ASN A 351 6.40 16.45 -2.40
CA ASN A 351 6.25 17.28 -1.23
C ASN A 351 5.46 18.53 -1.64
N PRO A 352 4.36 18.89 -0.94
CA PRO A 352 3.55 20.07 -1.23
C PRO A 352 4.33 21.38 -1.35
N CYS A 353 5.49 21.50 -0.70
CA CYS A 353 6.30 22.71 -0.70
C CYS A 353 7.41 22.71 -1.76
N VAL A 354 7.67 21.58 -2.44
CA VAL A 354 8.77 21.44 -3.41
C VAL A 354 8.20 21.16 -4.80
N THR A 355 8.23 22.19 -5.66
CA THR A 355 7.60 22.14 -6.99
C THR A 355 8.50 21.67 -8.12
N SER A 356 9.81 21.78 -7.94
CA SER A 356 10.78 21.59 -9.02
C SER A 356 10.89 20.14 -9.50
N LYS A 357 10.70 19.17 -8.60
CA LYS A 357 10.78 17.74 -8.91
C LYS A 357 10.04 16.90 -7.87
N PRO A 358 9.56 15.70 -8.24
CA PRO A 358 9.02 14.76 -7.27
C PRO A 358 10.12 14.28 -6.32
N VAL A 359 9.71 13.91 -5.10
CA VAL A 359 10.58 13.32 -4.07
C VAL A 359 10.94 11.89 -4.47
N PHE A 360 9.94 11.12 -4.90
CA PHE A 360 10.11 9.73 -5.34
C PHE A 360 9.27 9.43 -6.57
N ALA A 361 9.66 8.39 -7.31
CA ALA A 361 8.90 7.85 -8.43
C ALA A 361 8.79 6.33 -8.25
N LEU A 362 7.57 5.80 -8.36
CA LEU A 362 7.28 4.37 -8.27
C LEU A 362 7.19 3.80 -9.70
N PHE A 363 8.14 2.92 -10.02
CA PHE A 363 8.30 2.36 -11.36
C PHE A 363 7.70 0.96 -11.45
N GLY A 364 6.94 0.70 -12.51
CA GLY A 364 6.59 -0.67 -12.88
C GLY A 364 5.31 -0.85 -13.69
N HIS A 365 4.47 0.18 -13.86
CA HIS A 365 3.39 0.13 -14.84
C HIS A 365 3.95 0.32 -16.25
N SER A 366 3.32 -0.33 -17.23
CA SER A 366 3.70 -0.24 -18.65
C SER A 366 2.76 0.65 -19.46
N GLY A 367 1.67 1.13 -18.86
CA GLY A 367 0.67 2.03 -19.42
C GLY A 367 0.38 3.23 -18.52
N PRO A 368 -0.45 4.18 -18.99
CA PRO A 368 -0.83 5.35 -18.21
C PRO A 368 -1.50 4.96 -16.89
N VAL A 369 -1.06 5.56 -15.79
CA VAL A 369 -1.70 5.38 -14.49
C VAL A 369 -2.93 6.27 -14.45
N ILE A 370 -4.10 5.68 -14.22
CA ILE A 370 -5.40 6.36 -14.33
C ILE A 370 -5.86 6.89 -12.98
N THR A 371 -5.66 6.10 -11.91
CA THR A 371 -6.11 6.48 -10.56
C THR A 371 -5.11 6.02 -9.50
N VAL A 372 -5.04 6.79 -8.42
CA VAL A 372 -4.15 6.57 -7.28
C VAL A 372 -4.90 6.82 -5.98
N THR A 373 -4.64 6.03 -4.94
CA THR A 373 -5.26 6.22 -3.62
C THR A 373 -4.35 5.71 -2.52
N PHE A 374 -4.05 6.57 -1.55
CA PHE A 374 -3.31 6.21 -0.35
C PHE A 374 -4.16 5.37 0.60
N ILE A 375 -3.48 4.47 1.29
CA ILE A 375 -3.96 3.96 2.57
C ILE A 375 -3.48 4.98 3.61
N GLN A 376 -4.36 5.61 4.36
CA GLN A 376 -4.01 6.65 5.32
C GLN A 376 -3.41 6.09 6.61
N THR A 377 -3.75 4.85 6.97
CA THR A 377 -3.22 4.16 8.16
C THR A 377 -1.85 3.50 7.95
N LYS A 378 -1.36 3.40 6.70
CA LYS A 378 -0.11 2.71 6.35
C LYS A 378 0.64 3.50 5.28
N PRO A 379 1.98 3.47 5.23
CA PRO A 379 2.74 4.14 4.18
C PRO A 379 2.64 3.37 2.84
N GLN A 380 1.44 3.20 2.31
CA GLN A 380 1.12 2.38 1.15
C GLN A 380 0.17 3.11 0.21
N VAL A 381 0.29 2.84 -1.08
CA VAL A 381 -0.52 3.47 -2.12
C VAL A 381 -0.99 2.45 -3.16
N PHE A 382 -2.28 2.50 -3.47
CA PHE A 382 -2.85 1.79 -4.61
C PHE A 382 -2.72 2.64 -5.87
N SER A 383 -2.48 1.97 -6.98
CA SER A 383 -2.49 2.60 -8.30
C SER A 383 -3.05 1.64 -9.33
N TYR A 384 -3.80 2.17 -10.28
CA TYR A 384 -4.42 1.38 -11.32
C TYR A 384 -4.04 1.93 -12.70
N SER A 385 -3.62 1.04 -13.59
CA SER A 385 -3.16 1.34 -14.95
C SER A 385 -3.86 0.46 -15.99
N LYS A 386 -4.03 1.01 -17.19
CA LYS A 386 -4.33 0.24 -18.41
C LYS A 386 -3.04 0.08 -19.21
N ASP A 387 -2.32 -1.01 -18.95
CA ASP A 387 -1.08 -1.35 -19.62
C ASP A 387 -1.35 -1.83 -21.05
N LYS A 388 -0.50 -1.42 -22.00
CA LYS A 388 -0.52 -1.98 -23.36
C LYS A 388 0.47 -3.14 -23.41
N LEU A 389 0.00 -4.33 -23.81
CA LEU A 389 0.90 -5.46 -23.98
C LEU A 389 1.67 -5.30 -25.30
N THR A 390 2.96 -4.98 -25.24
CA THR A 390 3.80 -4.66 -26.41
C THR A 390 4.21 -5.87 -27.25
N LYS A 391 3.83 -7.11 -26.87
CA LYS A 391 4.42 -8.34 -27.43
C LYS A 391 3.58 -9.12 -28.46
N SER A 392 2.43 -8.63 -28.93
CA SER A 392 1.68 -9.32 -29.98
C SER A 392 0.90 -8.36 -30.86
N ALA A 393 0.82 -8.65 -32.17
CA ALA A 393 0.10 -7.87 -33.19
C ALA A 393 -1.42 -7.73 -32.94
N ILE A 394 -1.92 -8.36 -31.87
CA ILE A 394 -3.25 -8.14 -31.32
C ILE A 394 -3.08 -7.24 -30.09
N LEU A 395 -3.42 -5.95 -30.23
CA LEU A 395 -3.43 -4.96 -29.14
C LEU A 395 -4.40 -5.40 -28.03
N SER A 396 -3.91 -6.17 -27.07
CA SER A 396 -4.64 -6.51 -25.85
C SER A 396 -4.22 -5.57 -24.74
N GLN A 397 -5.16 -4.77 -24.22
CA GLN A 397 -4.93 -3.94 -23.03
C GLN A 397 -5.02 -4.83 -21.78
N VAL A 398 -4.03 -4.72 -20.90
CA VAL A 398 -3.98 -5.42 -19.61
C VAL A 398 -4.25 -4.43 -18.50
N GLN A 399 -5.26 -4.71 -17.70
CA GLN A 399 -5.60 -3.90 -16.53
C GLN A 399 -4.76 -4.36 -15.33
N VAL A 400 -4.05 -3.40 -14.71
CA VAL A 400 -3.07 -3.67 -13.66
C VAL A 400 -3.38 -2.81 -12.43
N LEU A 401 -3.65 -3.45 -11.30
CA LEU A 401 -3.68 -2.81 -9.99
C LEU A 401 -2.39 -3.15 -9.25
N SER A 402 -1.66 -2.14 -8.81
CA SER A 402 -0.44 -2.30 -8.02
C SER A 402 -0.59 -1.63 -6.65
N LEU A 403 -0.19 -2.35 -5.60
CA LEU A 403 -0.01 -1.85 -4.24
C LEU A 403 1.48 -1.60 -4.02
N TRP A 404 1.82 -0.38 -3.65
CA TRP A 404 3.19 0.03 -3.40
C TRP A 404 3.41 0.32 -1.92
N ASP A 405 4.61 0.06 -1.46
CA ASP A 405 5.09 0.52 -0.17
C ASP A 405 5.96 1.76 -0.38
N VAL A 406 5.58 2.86 0.27
CA VAL A 406 6.22 4.17 0.11
C VAL A 406 7.59 4.19 0.79
N SER A 407 7.78 3.39 1.85
CA SER A 407 9.04 3.38 2.61
C SER A 407 10.17 2.67 1.85
N SER A 408 9.85 1.55 1.20
CA SER A 408 10.79 0.75 0.41
C SER A 408 10.78 1.10 -1.08
N LEU A 409 9.80 1.87 -1.56
CA LEU A 409 9.57 2.20 -2.97
C LEU A 409 9.35 0.97 -3.87
N GLN A 410 8.88 -0.14 -3.28
CA GLN A 410 8.67 -1.41 -3.98
C GLN A 410 7.19 -1.70 -4.22
N CYS A 411 6.92 -2.39 -5.33
CA CYS A 411 5.60 -2.97 -5.59
C CYS A 411 5.43 -4.20 -4.69
N VAL A 412 4.55 -4.09 -3.70
CA VAL A 412 4.23 -5.16 -2.74
C VAL A 412 3.38 -6.23 -3.39
N GLN A 413 2.41 -5.79 -4.20
CA GLN A 413 1.46 -6.70 -4.83
C GLN A 413 1.02 -6.12 -6.18
N ARG A 414 1.01 -6.97 -7.20
CA ARG A 414 0.49 -6.66 -8.53
C ARG A 414 -0.61 -7.63 -8.89
N MET A 415 -1.75 -7.11 -9.33
CA MET A 415 -2.93 -7.88 -9.70
C MET A 415 -3.28 -7.60 -11.15
N THR A 416 -3.50 -8.66 -11.94
CA THR A 416 -3.82 -8.60 -13.37
C THR A 416 -4.82 -9.70 -13.73
N GLY A 417 -5.65 -9.49 -14.76
CA GLY A 417 -6.56 -10.53 -15.29
C GLY A 417 -7.82 -10.81 -14.45
N ILE A 418 -7.96 -10.15 -13.31
CA ILE A 418 -9.10 -10.26 -12.38
C ILE A 418 -10.22 -9.26 -12.76
N PHE A 419 -9.91 -8.28 -13.59
CA PHE A 419 -10.77 -7.15 -13.91
C PHE A 419 -11.61 -7.39 -15.17
N PRO A 420 -12.85 -6.86 -15.23
CA PRO A 420 -13.69 -6.97 -16.41
C PRO A 420 -13.07 -6.33 -17.66
N LYS A 421 -13.31 -6.91 -18.83
CA LYS A 421 -12.95 -6.27 -20.10
C LYS A 421 -13.79 -5.00 -20.27
N THR A 422 -13.13 -3.86 -20.40
CA THR A 422 -13.77 -2.56 -20.61
C THR A 422 -13.37 -1.96 -21.95
N ARG A 423 -14.10 -0.91 -22.37
CA ARG A 423 -13.72 -0.11 -23.54
C ARG A 423 -12.47 0.73 -23.23
N GLU A 424 -11.85 1.25 -24.29
CA GLU A 424 -10.61 2.04 -24.17
C GLU A 424 -10.84 3.30 -23.33
N ASP A 425 -11.98 3.99 -23.52
CA ASP A 425 -12.30 5.27 -22.86
C ASP A 425 -12.97 5.15 -21.48
N THR A 426 -13.02 3.94 -20.90
CA THR A 426 -13.66 3.74 -19.59
C THR A 426 -12.85 4.41 -18.48
N HIS A 427 -13.44 5.40 -17.81
CA HIS A 427 -12.91 5.95 -16.57
C HIS A 427 -13.12 4.97 -15.42
N VAL A 428 -12.05 4.71 -14.66
CA VAL A 428 -12.08 3.81 -13.49
C VAL A 428 -11.86 4.64 -12.24
N ASN A 429 -12.84 4.64 -11.35
CA ASN A 429 -12.68 5.19 -10.00
C ASN A 429 -12.34 4.07 -9.02
N LEU A 430 -11.42 4.37 -8.11
CA LEU A 430 -10.98 3.48 -7.04
C LEU A 430 -11.39 4.07 -5.69
N LEU A 431 -12.03 3.26 -4.86
CA LEU A 431 -12.40 3.62 -3.50
C LEU A 431 -11.90 2.53 -2.56
N PHE A 432 -10.97 2.88 -1.66
CA PHE A 432 -10.53 1.98 -0.60
C PHE A 432 -11.17 2.37 0.74
N GLN A 433 -11.86 1.41 1.35
CA GLN A 433 -12.42 1.55 2.69
C GLN A 433 -11.52 0.81 3.69
N GLU A 434 -10.79 1.57 4.49
CA GLU A 434 -9.79 1.03 5.42
C GLU A 434 -10.38 0.23 6.57
N GLU A 435 -11.45 0.72 7.19
CA GLU A 435 -12.09 0.06 8.35
C GLU A 435 -12.49 -1.39 8.06
N HIS A 436 -12.93 -1.65 6.82
CA HIS A 436 -13.46 -2.94 6.40
C HIS A 436 -12.49 -3.69 5.48
N GLN A 437 -11.37 -3.05 5.14
CA GLN A 437 -10.37 -3.55 4.19
C GLN A 437 -11.02 -4.02 2.88
N ARG A 438 -11.81 -3.12 2.28
CA ARG A 438 -12.53 -3.35 1.03
C ARG A 438 -12.08 -2.36 -0.03
N LEU A 439 -11.84 -2.88 -1.22
CA LEU A 439 -11.49 -2.09 -2.39
C LEU A 439 -12.60 -2.22 -3.42
N LEU A 440 -13.16 -1.09 -3.82
CA LEU A 440 -14.20 -0.97 -4.83
C LEU A 440 -13.61 -0.31 -6.07
N LEU A 441 -13.74 -0.97 -7.22
CA LEU A 441 -13.36 -0.43 -8.53
C LEU A 441 -14.57 -0.37 -9.44
N THR A 442 -14.71 0.74 -10.15
CA THR A 442 -15.84 0.99 -11.05
C THR A 442 -15.42 0.84 -12.52
N PHE A 443 -16.18 0.06 -13.27
CA PHE A 443 -15.90 -0.30 -14.65
C PHE A 443 -17.17 -0.19 -15.49
N ASP A 444 -17.41 0.96 -16.12
CA ASP A 444 -18.65 1.20 -16.87
C ASP A 444 -19.93 0.84 -16.06
N SER A 445 -20.62 -0.24 -16.43
CA SER A 445 -21.81 -0.78 -15.74
C SER A 445 -21.51 -1.68 -14.52
N GLN A 446 -20.25 -2.01 -14.27
CA GLN A 446 -19.86 -3.04 -13.32
C GLN A 446 -19.13 -2.42 -12.13
N LEU A 447 -19.41 -2.96 -10.95
CA LEU A 447 -18.69 -2.63 -9.72
C LEU A 447 -17.95 -3.88 -9.27
N LEU A 448 -16.62 -3.81 -9.24
CA LEU A 448 -15.79 -4.89 -8.72
C LEU A 448 -15.51 -4.65 -7.25
N LEU A 449 -15.84 -5.62 -6.41
CA LEU A 449 -15.49 -5.65 -5.00
C LEU A 449 -14.36 -6.64 -4.76
N LEU A 450 -13.29 -6.14 -4.16
CA LEU A 450 -12.19 -6.92 -3.60
C LEU A 450 -12.23 -6.76 -2.08
N GLU A 451 -12.51 -7.85 -1.38
CA GLU A 451 -12.47 -7.89 0.08
C GLU A 451 -11.19 -8.58 0.53
N THR A 452 -10.52 -8.04 1.53
CA THR A 452 -9.44 -8.80 2.15
C THR A 452 -10.00 -9.95 2.98
N VAL A 453 -9.24 -11.03 3.04
CA VAL A 453 -9.45 -12.09 4.01
C VAL A 453 -9.04 -11.50 5.36
N LYS A 454 -10.02 -11.17 6.22
CA LYS A 454 -9.74 -10.96 7.65
C LYS A 454 -9.00 -12.21 8.11
N GLY A 455 -7.79 -12.03 8.61
CA GLY A 455 -6.90 -13.14 8.95
C GLY A 455 -7.52 -14.03 10.03
N GLU A 456 -8.26 -15.05 9.61
CA GLU A 456 -8.33 -16.30 10.35
C GLU A 456 -6.96 -16.95 10.21
N GLY A 457 -6.08 -16.58 11.12
CA GLY A 457 -4.72 -17.07 11.22
C GLY A 457 -3.85 -16.68 10.03
N ARG A 458 -2.57 -16.43 10.31
CA ARG A 458 -1.57 -17.06 9.44
C ARG A 458 -2.02 -18.51 9.31
N THR A 459 -2.20 -19.04 8.11
CA THR A 459 -2.12 -20.50 7.91
C THR A 459 -0.74 -20.86 8.44
N SER A 460 -0.65 -21.24 9.71
CA SER A 460 0.64 -21.53 10.32
C SER A 460 1.01 -22.88 9.73
N SER A 461 2.06 -22.87 8.92
CA SER A 461 2.65 -24.10 8.39
C SER A 461 3.01 -25.06 9.52
N HIS A 462 3.42 -24.49 10.66
CA HIS A 462 3.78 -25.17 11.89
C HIS A 462 2.84 -24.82 13.04
N LYS A 463 2.49 -25.81 13.86
CA LYS A 463 1.68 -25.61 15.08
C LYS A 463 2.45 -24.85 16.17
N TYR A 464 3.77 -24.92 16.12
CA TYR A 464 4.69 -24.30 17.06
C TYR A 464 5.60 -23.27 16.35
N PRO A 465 6.26 -22.36 17.09
CA PRO A 465 7.21 -21.41 16.52
C PRO A 465 8.28 -22.10 15.66
N VAL A 466 8.49 -21.59 14.44
CA VAL A 466 9.54 -22.06 13.53
C VAL A 466 10.90 -21.70 14.11
N THR A 467 11.80 -22.67 14.20
CA THR A 467 13.12 -22.53 14.83
C THR A 467 14.24 -22.38 13.81
N CYS A 468 14.16 -23.07 12.66
CA CYS A 468 15.18 -23.02 11.61
C CYS A 468 14.55 -23.21 10.23
N VAL A 469 15.16 -22.61 9.20
CA VAL A 469 14.77 -22.77 7.79
C VAL A 469 16.03 -22.93 6.94
N LEU A 470 16.04 -23.92 6.05
CA LEU A 470 17.14 -24.23 5.14
C LEU A 470 16.62 -24.36 3.71
N TYR A 471 17.47 -24.03 2.74
CA TYR A 471 17.19 -24.29 1.33
C TYR A 471 18.07 -25.45 0.84
N ASN A 472 17.43 -26.47 0.25
CA ASN A 472 18.07 -27.57 -0.44
C ASN A 472 18.04 -27.28 -1.95
N SER A 473 19.19 -26.90 -2.51
CA SER A 473 19.34 -26.62 -3.93
C SER A 473 19.30 -27.89 -4.80
N LEU A 474 19.68 -29.05 -4.27
CA LEU A 474 19.62 -30.31 -5.00
C LEU A 474 18.18 -30.70 -5.31
N LEU A 475 17.28 -30.57 -4.32
CA LEU A 475 15.87 -30.93 -4.43
C LEU A 475 14.96 -29.75 -4.82
N LYS A 476 15.50 -28.53 -4.90
CA LYS A 476 14.74 -27.26 -5.02
C LYS A 476 13.62 -27.17 -3.97
N GLN A 477 13.99 -27.46 -2.72
CA GLN A 477 13.05 -27.52 -1.60
C GLN A 477 13.47 -26.59 -0.47
N VAL A 478 12.49 -26.02 0.22
CA VAL A 478 12.69 -25.31 1.48
C VAL A 478 12.33 -26.26 2.62
N VAL A 479 13.16 -26.33 3.65
CA VAL A 479 12.97 -27.20 4.82
C VAL A 479 12.83 -26.31 6.04
N SER A 480 11.76 -26.46 6.82
CA SER A 480 11.48 -25.68 8.02
C SER A 480 11.28 -26.57 9.24
N SER A 481 11.82 -26.21 10.40
CA SER A 481 11.59 -26.90 11.67
C SER A 481 10.83 -26.04 12.67
N ASP A 482 10.17 -26.66 13.64
CA ASP A 482 9.55 -25.97 14.76
C ASP A 482 9.97 -26.47 16.14
N SER A 483 9.60 -25.70 17.17
CA SER A 483 9.84 -26.05 18.56
C SER A 483 8.97 -27.21 19.07
N GLY A 484 8.04 -27.72 18.25
CA GLY A 484 7.23 -28.92 18.52
C GLY A 484 7.83 -30.18 17.92
N SER A 485 9.09 -30.14 17.48
CA SER A 485 9.79 -31.27 16.90
C SER A 485 9.27 -31.71 15.53
N THR A 486 8.64 -30.79 14.78
CA THR A 486 8.19 -31.03 13.42
C THR A 486 9.18 -30.44 12.43
N VAL A 487 9.49 -31.18 11.37
CA VAL A 487 10.18 -30.66 10.18
C VAL A 487 9.28 -30.82 8.97
N ILE A 488 9.18 -29.80 8.12
CA ILE A 488 8.36 -29.82 6.91
C ILE A 488 9.22 -29.40 5.71
N SER A 489 9.09 -30.13 4.59
CA SER A 489 9.72 -29.80 3.31
C SER A 489 8.69 -29.28 2.32
N TRP A 490 9.06 -28.26 1.55
CA TRP A 490 8.21 -27.51 0.62
C TRP A 490 8.88 -27.39 -0.74
N VAL A 491 8.12 -27.50 -1.83
CA VAL A 491 8.63 -27.14 -3.16
C VAL A 491 8.83 -25.63 -3.23
N SER A 492 10.01 -25.15 -3.63
CA SER A 492 10.30 -23.70 -3.67
C SER A 492 9.41 -22.93 -4.63
N ASP A 493 9.07 -23.55 -5.77
CA ASP A 493 8.41 -22.85 -6.88
C ASP A 493 6.89 -22.77 -6.70
N THR A 494 6.28 -23.80 -6.08
CA THR A 494 4.83 -23.89 -5.91
C THR A 494 4.36 -23.68 -4.47
N GLY A 495 5.27 -23.73 -3.50
CA GLY A 495 4.94 -23.66 -2.07
C GLY A 495 4.14 -24.85 -1.55
N GLN A 496 4.02 -25.94 -2.32
CA GLN A 496 3.33 -27.14 -1.89
C GLN A 496 4.17 -27.92 -0.87
N MET A 497 3.51 -28.41 0.19
CA MET A 497 4.13 -29.31 1.16
C MET A 497 4.45 -30.64 0.49
N VAL A 498 5.72 -31.04 0.52
CA VAL A 498 6.20 -32.32 -0.02
C VAL A 498 6.10 -33.39 1.06
N LYS A 499 6.69 -33.12 2.24
CA LYS A 499 6.78 -34.07 3.34
C LYS A 499 6.78 -33.39 4.69
N ARG A 500 6.34 -34.14 5.70
CA ARG A 500 6.27 -33.73 7.10
C ARG A 500 6.88 -34.84 7.97
N PHE A 501 7.77 -34.46 8.86
CA PHE A 501 8.42 -35.31 9.85
C PHE A 501 7.97 -34.85 11.24
N ASP A 502 7.10 -35.62 11.89
CA ASP A 502 6.63 -35.32 13.24
C ASP A 502 7.51 -35.99 14.30
N HIS A 503 7.61 -35.39 15.49
CA HIS A 503 8.31 -35.93 16.65
C HIS A 503 9.79 -36.31 16.40
N CYS A 504 10.53 -35.52 15.60
CA CYS A 504 11.93 -35.79 15.27
C CYS A 504 12.80 -35.97 16.54
N HIS A 505 12.55 -35.16 17.57
CA HIS A 505 13.15 -35.23 18.91
C HIS A 505 12.10 -35.47 20.01
N GLY A 506 11.01 -36.20 19.69
CA GLY A 506 9.93 -36.50 20.64
C GLY A 506 9.21 -35.23 21.09
N ASN A 507 9.12 -35.03 22.41
CA ASN A 507 8.47 -33.86 23.03
C ASN A 507 9.43 -32.67 23.21
N THR A 508 10.65 -32.75 22.68
CA THR A 508 11.65 -31.69 22.83
C THR A 508 11.78 -30.87 21.56
N ALA A 509 12.05 -29.57 21.74
CA ALA A 509 12.15 -28.62 20.65
C ALA A 509 13.38 -28.90 19.78
N ILE A 510 13.21 -28.82 18.46
CA ILE A 510 14.35 -28.70 17.53
C ILE A 510 14.87 -27.28 17.65
N SER A 511 16.11 -27.13 18.06
CA SER A 511 16.76 -25.83 18.22
C SER A 511 17.42 -25.34 16.93
N THR A 512 17.94 -26.25 16.11
CA THR A 512 18.69 -25.91 14.88
C THR A 512 18.69 -27.07 13.89
N MET A 513 18.93 -26.76 12.62
CA MET A 513 19.14 -27.74 11.55
C MET A 513 20.35 -27.37 10.68
N ASP A 514 20.92 -28.35 9.96
CA ASP A 514 21.90 -28.13 8.88
C ASP A 514 21.80 -29.22 7.80
N LEU A 515 22.32 -28.97 6.60
CA LEU A 515 22.37 -29.91 5.48
C LEU A 515 23.80 -30.34 5.17
N ASP A 516 24.00 -31.63 4.89
CA ASP A 516 25.31 -32.12 4.45
C ASP A 516 25.79 -31.50 3.13
N ALA A 517 27.07 -31.69 2.80
CA ALA A 517 27.67 -31.12 1.59
C ALA A 517 26.98 -31.59 0.31
N THR A 518 26.49 -32.83 0.29
CA THR A 518 25.71 -33.42 -0.81
C THR A 518 24.24 -32.98 -0.82
N GLN A 519 23.76 -32.33 0.25
CA GLN A 519 22.36 -31.93 0.48
C GLN A 519 21.35 -33.08 0.37
N THR A 520 21.80 -34.30 0.66
CA THR A 520 20.96 -35.50 0.67
C THR A 520 20.56 -35.90 2.09
N ARG A 521 21.22 -35.32 3.11
CA ARG A 521 20.95 -35.62 4.53
C ARG A 521 20.68 -34.34 5.31
N LEU A 522 19.69 -34.43 6.18
CA LEU A 522 19.29 -33.37 7.10
C LEU A 522 19.76 -33.69 8.51
N PHE A 523 20.46 -32.75 9.14
CA PHE A 523 20.83 -32.81 10.54
C PHE A 523 19.84 -31.96 11.34
N THR A 524 19.24 -32.55 12.36
CA THR A 524 18.41 -31.84 13.33
C THR A 524 19.03 -31.96 14.70
N ALA A 525 19.05 -30.88 15.47
CA ALA A 525 19.46 -30.93 16.86
C ALA A 525 18.40 -30.32 17.76
N GLY A 526 18.24 -30.92 18.93
CA GLY A 526 17.18 -30.58 19.86
C GLY A 526 17.67 -30.30 21.27
N ALA A 527 16.74 -29.83 22.10
CA ALA A 527 16.95 -29.63 23.54
C ALA A 527 17.14 -30.96 24.30
N ASP A 528 16.88 -32.10 23.66
CA ASP A 528 17.21 -33.44 24.18
C ASP A 528 18.73 -33.73 24.20
N GLY A 529 19.56 -32.80 23.73
CA GLY A 529 21.01 -33.00 23.65
C GLY A 529 21.42 -33.98 22.55
N GLN A 530 20.51 -34.32 21.62
CA GLN A 530 20.80 -35.22 20.51
C GLN A 530 20.97 -34.44 19.21
N VAL A 531 21.82 -34.95 18.33
CA VAL A 531 21.85 -34.60 16.90
C VAL A 531 21.40 -35.83 16.12
N LYS A 532 20.38 -35.69 15.28
CA LYS A 532 19.84 -36.77 14.46
C LYS A 532 20.04 -36.48 12.99
N VAL A 533 20.37 -37.52 12.24
CA VAL A 533 20.57 -37.46 10.80
C VAL A 533 19.41 -38.15 10.12
N TRP A 534 18.83 -37.48 9.14
CA TRP A 534 17.65 -37.94 8.41
C TRP A 534 17.94 -37.98 6.92
N ASP A 535 17.36 -38.95 6.24
CA ASP A 535 17.12 -38.79 4.81
C ASP A 535 15.84 -37.97 4.58
N PHE A 536 15.67 -37.49 3.35
CA PHE A 536 14.42 -36.83 2.94
C PHE A 536 13.25 -37.80 2.76
N ASN A 537 13.44 -39.10 3.03
CA ASN A 537 12.37 -40.08 3.10
C ASN A 537 11.71 -40.17 4.47
N GLY A 538 12.36 -39.64 5.51
CA GLY A 538 11.87 -39.62 6.90
C GLY A 538 12.48 -40.68 7.77
N HIS A 539 13.49 -41.40 7.27
CA HIS A 539 14.23 -42.36 8.04
C HIS A 539 15.32 -41.65 8.84
N CYS A 540 15.31 -41.87 10.15
CA CYS A 540 16.40 -41.47 11.03
C CYS A 540 17.57 -42.44 10.80
N LEU A 541 18.58 -41.97 10.07
CA LEU A 541 19.76 -42.76 9.71
C LEU A 541 20.73 -42.89 10.89
N LEU A 542 20.86 -41.85 11.71
CA LEU A 542 21.85 -41.81 12.78
C LEU A 542 21.40 -40.93 13.95
N ARG A 543 21.78 -41.31 15.17
CA ARG A 543 21.54 -40.54 16.40
C ARG A 543 22.85 -40.35 17.15
N MET A 544 23.15 -39.10 17.50
CA MET A 544 24.39 -38.70 18.17
C MET A 544 24.05 -38.05 19.50
N ASN A 545 24.60 -38.58 20.58
CA ASN A 545 24.39 -38.03 21.92
C ASN A 545 25.45 -36.97 22.23
N ALA A 546 25.14 -35.70 21.91
CA ALA A 546 26.02 -34.57 22.23
C ALA A 546 25.91 -34.13 23.69
N GLY A 547 24.79 -34.44 24.36
CA GLY A 547 24.51 -34.10 25.76
C GLY A 547 25.07 -35.09 26.79
N MET A 548 25.84 -36.10 26.39
CA MET A 548 26.41 -37.13 27.29
C MET A 548 25.35 -37.78 28.22
N GLY A 549 24.11 -37.93 27.73
CA GLY A 549 23.01 -38.54 28.49
C GLY A 549 22.13 -37.57 29.30
N GLY A 550 22.41 -36.26 29.27
CA GLY A 550 21.56 -35.23 29.86
C GLY A 550 20.90 -34.31 28.82
N ALA A 551 19.78 -33.69 29.18
CA ALA A 551 19.15 -32.64 28.37
C ALA A 551 20.10 -31.43 28.28
N ALA A 552 20.55 -31.12 27.07
CA ALA A 552 21.46 -30.02 26.79
C ALA A 552 20.93 -29.22 25.60
N SER A 553 20.67 -27.92 25.81
CA SER A 553 20.23 -27.04 24.74
C SER A 553 21.38 -26.80 23.75
N ILE A 554 21.27 -27.42 22.58
CA ILE A 554 22.18 -27.21 21.45
C ILE A 554 21.75 -25.92 20.75
N SER A 555 22.62 -24.92 20.69
CA SER A 555 22.33 -23.65 20.02
C SER A 555 22.60 -23.70 18.51
N GLN A 556 23.58 -24.49 18.07
CA GLN A 556 23.95 -24.57 16.65
C GLN A 556 24.61 -25.91 16.33
N VAL A 557 24.31 -26.44 15.15
CA VAL A 557 25.07 -27.54 14.53
C VAL A 557 25.68 -26.98 13.25
N LEU A 558 26.96 -27.27 13.05
CA LEU A 558 27.71 -26.85 11.87
C LEU A 558 28.42 -28.04 11.26
N LEU A 559 28.13 -28.32 10.00
CA LEU A 559 28.74 -29.42 9.25
C LEU A 559 30.02 -28.93 8.55
N LEU A 560 31.17 -29.35 9.08
CA LEU A 560 32.48 -29.15 8.47
C LEU A 560 32.81 -30.34 7.55
N ARG A 561 33.77 -30.18 6.63
CA ARG A 561 34.15 -31.21 5.64
C ARG A 561 34.38 -32.61 6.23
N SER A 562 34.92 -32.69 7.44
CA SER A 562 35.20 -33.97 8.11
C SER A 562 34.71 -34.03 9.55
N ARG A 563 33.92 -33.06 10.03
CA ARG A 563 33.50 -33.01 11.44
C ARG A 563 32.12 -32.37 11.59
N VAL A 564 31.39 -32.77 12.62
CA VAL A 564 30.14 -32.12 13.03
C VAL A 564 30.42 -31.34 14.30
N LEU A 565 30.39 -30.01 14.22
CA LEU A 565 30.56 -29.16 15.40
C LEU A 565 29.20 -28.91 16.02
N VAL A 566 29.06 -29.25 17.30
CA VAL A 566 27.84 -29.02 18.07
C VAL A 566 28.13 -27.97 19.13
N MET A 567 27.42 -26.86 19.08
CA MET A 567 27.59 -25.75 20.02
C MET A 567 26.36 -25.62 20.91
N GLY A 568 26.58 -25.41 22.20
CA GLY A 568 25.55 -25.18 23.23
C GLY A 568 26.17 -24.48 24.44
N TRP A 569 25.42 -24.34 25.53
CA TRP A 569 25.90 -23.67 26.76
C TRP A 569 27.13 -24.35 27.41
N LYS A 570 27.46 -25.58 27.02
CA LYS A 570 28.78 -26.21 27.20
C LYS A 570 29.31 -26.60 25.81
N ARG A 571 30.56 -26.22 25.48
CA ARG A 571 31.21 -26.59 24.22
C ARG A 571 31.58 -28.08 24.26
N TYR A 572 31.11 -28.85 23.28
CA TYR A 572 31.53 -30.24 23.08
C TYR A 572 32.06 -30.39 21.65
N GLU A 573 33.34 -30.74 21.48
CA GLU A 573 33.87 -31.13 20.17
C GLU A 573 33.66 -32.64 19.98
N LEU A 574 32.80 -33.02 19.04
CA LEU A 574 32.68 -34.40 18.57
C LEU A 574 33.53 -34.54 17.29
N GLY A 575 34.71 -35.12 17.42
CA GLY A 575 35.52 -35.53 16.27
C GLY A 575 34.99 -36.82 15.69
N ILE A 576 34.58 -36.82 14.41
CA ILE A 576 34.27 -38.06 13.68
C ILE A 576 35.14 -38.09 12.44
N SER A 577 36.05 -39.07 12.37
CA SER A 577 36.65 -39.48 11.11
C SER A 577 35.62 -40.28 10.32
N VAL A 578 35.03 -39.70 9.27
CA VAL A 578 34.28 -40.48 8.30
C VAL A 578 35.30 -41.22 7.44
N ALA A 579 35.53 -42.51 7.70
CA ALA A 579 36.22 -43.37 6.76
C ALA A 579 35.33 -43.49 5.50
N HIS A 580 35.96 -43.29 4.33
CA HIS A 580 35.33 -43.23 3.01
C HIS A 580 34.48 -44.45 2.67
#